data_AF-A0A7T7IEK3-F1
#
_entry.id   AF-A0A7T7IEK3-F1
#
_cell.length_a   1.000
_cell.length_b   1.000
_cell.length_c   1.000
_cell.angle_alpha   90.00
_cell.angle_beta   90.00
_cell.angle_gamma   90.00
#
_symmetry.space_group_name_H-M   'P 1'
#
loop_
_entity.id
_entity.type
_entity.pdbx_description
1 polymer ?
#
loop_
_entity_poly.entity_id
_entity_poly.type
_entity_poly.pdbx_seq_one_letter_code
_entity_poly.pdbx_strand_id
1 'polypeptide(L)' 'MAVPKKRTSISKKKIRKNIWKKKGYWAAVKAISLAKSIYMGNAKSFFMQHIKISEYFESAELEE' A
#
# COMPACT_ATOMS: atom_id res chain seq x y z
N MET A 1 17.04 -15.40 -31.34
CA MET A 1 16.88 -14.66 -30.06
C MET A 1 18.22 -14.63 -29.33
N ALA A 2 18.53 -13.53 -28.64
CA ALA A 2 19.78 -13.44 -27.87
C ALA A 2 19.70 -14.30 -26.59
N VAL A 3 20.71 -15.14 -26.37
CA VAL A 3 20.81 -16.03 -25.20
C VAL A 3 21.93 -15.52 -24.29
N PRO A 4 21.73 -15.45 -22.96
CA PRO A 4 22.77 -15.01 -22.04
C PRO A 4 23.95 -15.99 -22.05
N LYS A 5 25.13 -15.51 -22.43
CA LYS A 5 26.35 -16.33 -22.49
C LYS A 5 26.82 -16.83 -21.11
N LYS A 6 26.52 -16.07 -20.05
CA LYS A 6 26.92 -16.37 -18.66
C LYS A 6 25.79 -16.00 -17.70
N ARG A 7 25.72 -16.70 -16.57
CA ARG A 7 24.79 -16.34 -15.48
C ARG A 7 25.18 -14.99 -14.88
N THR A 8 24.18 -14.25 -14.43
CA THR A 8 24.41 -13.02 -13.67
C THR A 8 25.04 -13.36 -12.32
N SER A 9 26.03 -12.58 -11.88
CA SER A 9 26.59 -12.71 -10.53
C SER A 9 25.51 -12.51 -9.46
N ILE A 10 25.74 -13.09 -8.27
CA ILE A 10 24.80 -13.00 -7.15
C ILE A 10 24.58 -11.53 -6.74
N SER A 11 25.65 -10.72 -6.71
CA SER A 11 25.58 -9.29 -6.41
C SER A 11 24.68 -8.53 -7.40
N LYS A 12 24.90 -8.70 -8.71
CA LYS A 12 24.09 -8.05 -9.76
C LYS A 12 22.63 -8.49 -9.71
N LYS A 13 22.35 -9.76 -9.39
CA LYS A 13 20.98 -10.25 -9.18
C LYS A 13 20.31 -9.55 -7.99
N LYS A 14 21.01 -9.43 -6.85
CA LYS A 14 20.51 -8.76 -5.64
C LYS A 14 20.21 -7.28 -5.88
N ILE A 15 21.11 -6.54 -6.56
CA ILE A 15 20.92 -5.12 -6.87
C ILE A 15 19.62 -4.90 -7.68
N ARG A 16 19.40 -5.69 -8.74
CA ARG A 16 18.17 -5.59 -9.54
C ARG A 16 16.90 -5.84 -8.72
N LYS A 17 16.93 -6.84 -7.83
CA LYS A 17 15.81 -7.12 -6.92
C LYS A 17 15.59 -5.97 -5.91
N ASN A 18 16.66 -5.38 -5.39
CA ASN A 18 16.56 -4.26 -4.44
C ASN A 18 15.94 -3.01 -5.10
N ILE A 19 16.27 -2.72 -6.35
CA ILE A 19 15.64 -1.63 -7.10
C ILE A 19 14.13 -1.84 -7.22
N TRP A 20 13.69 -3.08 -7.49
CA TRP A 20 12.26 -3.41 -7.53
C TRP A 20 11.59 -3.24 -6.16
N LYS A 21 12.22 -3.74 -5.09
CA LYS A 21 11.71 -3.60 -3.70
C LYS A 21 11.66 -2.13 -3.23
N LYS A 22 12.61 -1.29 -3.65
CA LYS A 22 12.67 0.14 -3.29
C LYS A 22 11.42 0.92 -3.73
N LYS A 23 10.72 0.47 -4.77
CA LYS A 23 9.46 1.08 -5.20
C LYS A 23 8.38 1.02 -4.11
N GLY A 24 8.34 -0.07 -3.33
CA GLY A 24 7.40 -0.22 -2.22
C GLY A 24 7.62 0.79 -1.09
N TYR A 25 8.87 1.14 -0.80
CA TYR A 25 9.20 2.16 0.19
C TYR A 25 8.57 3.52 -0.17
N TRP A 26 8.70 3.96 -1.43
CA TRP A 26 8.11 5.21 -1.88
C TRP A 26 6.58 5.19 -1.84
N ALA A 27 5.96 4.06 -2.16
CA ALA A 27 4.52 3.89 -2.01
C ALA A 27 4.08 4.00 -0.55
N ALA A 28 4.81 3.39 0.38
CA ALA A 28 4.53 3.46 1.81
C ALA A 28 4.65 4.89 2.37
N VAL A 29 5.68 5.64 1.98
CA VAL A 29 5.84 7.05 2.41
C VAL A 29 4.65 7.90 1.95
N LYS A 30 4.21 7.74 0.70
CA LYS A 30 3.03 8.45 0.18
C LYS A 30 1.75 8.04 0.90
N ALA A 31 1.56 6.73 1.14
CA ALA A 31 0.40 6.21 1.84
C ALA A 31 0.29 6.75 3.28
N ILE A 32 1.40 6.81 4.01
CA ILE A 32 1.43 7.35 5.39
C ILE A 32 1.07 8.84 5.39
N SER A 33 1.64 9.63 4.48
CA SER A 33 1.31 11.05 4.34
C SER A 33 -0.18 11.25 4.05
N LEU A 34 -0.75 10.41 3.16
CA LEU A 34 -2.16 10.46 2.80
C LEU A 34 -3.05 10.08 3.99
N ALA A 35 -2.74 9.00 4.70
CA ALA A 35 -3.50 8.54 5.86
C ALA A 35 -3.58 9.62 6.96
N LYS A 36 -2.46 10.29 7.26
CA LYS A 36 -2.45 11.42 8.20
C LYS A 36 -3.34 12.58 7.76
N SER A 37 -3.29 12.92 6.46
CA SER A 37 -4.11 13.99 5.89
C SER A 37 -5.61 13.69 5.98
N ILE A 38 -6.00 12.42 5.78
CA ILE A 38 -7.39 11.95 5.91
C ILE A 38 -7.81 11.96 7.38
N TYR A 39 -6.97 11.41 8.27
CA TYR A 39 -7.25 11.30 9.70
C TYR A 39 -7.55 12.66 10.36
N MET A 40 -6.82 13.71 9.98
CA MET A 40 -7.04 15.06 10.52
C MET A 40 -8.31 15.75 10.01
N GLY A 41 -9.04 15.20 9.03
CA GLY A 41 -10.30 15.76 8.54
C GLY A 41 -10.21 17.12 7.81
N ASN A 42 -9.02 17.73 7.76
CA ASN A 42 -8.80 19.05 7.17
C ASN A 42 -8.66 19.02 5.63
N ALA A 43 -8.55 17.82 5.04
CA ALA A 43 -8.34 17.64 3.61
C ALA A 43 -9.67 17.78 2.83
N LYS A 44 -9.91 18.96 2.25
CA LYS A 44 -11.15 19.25 1.49
C LYS A 44 -11.21 18.60 0.10
N SER A 45 -10.09 18.09 -0.41
CA SER A 45 -9.99 17.55 -1.78
C SER A 45 -10.17 16.03 -1.87
N PHE A 46 -10.08 15.31 -0.75
CA PHE A 46 -10.21 13.86 -0.71
C PHE A 46 -11.53 13.48 -0.07
N PHE A 47 -12.40 12.82 -0.84
CA PHE A 47 -13.65 12.25 -0.34
C PHE A 47 -13.44 10.77 -0.01
N MET A 48 -13.77 10.38 1.22
CA MET A 48 -13.80 8.98 1.66
C MET A 48 -15.22 8.65 2.07
N GLN A 49 -15.78 7.58 1.52
CA GLN A 49 -17.13 7.14 1.89
C GLN A 49 -17.07 6.56 3.31
N HIS A 50 -17.68 7.26 4.26
CA HIS A 50 -17.82 6.78 5.63
C HIS A 50 -18.89 5.69 5.65
N ILE A 51 -18.49 4.43 5.56
CA ILE A 51 -19.39 3.31 5.80
C ILE A 51 -19.68 3.32 7.31
N LYS A 52 -20.95 3.49 7.69
CA LYS A 52 -21.38 3.35 9.08
C LYS A 52 -21.31 1.88 9.47
N ILE A 53 -20.12 1.44 9.88
CA ILE A 53 -19.92 0.07 10.34
C ILE A 53 -20.65 -0.18 11.67
N SER A 54 -20.90 0.87 12.46
CA SER A 54 -21.61 0.78 13.75
C SER A 54 -23.03 0.21 13.62
N GLU A 55 -23.77 0.57 12.57
CA GLU A 55 -25.15 0.12 12.36
C GLU A 55 -25.23 -1.38 12.02
N TYR A 56 -24.14 -2.00 11.52
CA TYR A 56 -24.10 -3.42 11.16
C TYR A 56 -23.72 -4.34 12.33
N PHE A 57 -22.97 -3.83 13.32
CA PHE A 57 -22.56 -4.61 14.49
C PHE A 57 -23.74 -4.77 15.46
N GLU A 58 -24.52 -3.71 15.64
CA GLU A 58 -25.68 -3.66 16.53
C GLU A 58 -26.87 -4.48 16.00
N SER A 59 -26.98 -4.65 14.68
CA SER A 59 -27.96 -5.55 14.07
C SER A 59 -27.59 -7.04 14.17
N ALA A 60 -26.30 -7.38 14.32
CA ALA A 60 -25.83 -8.76 14.39
C ALA A 60 -25.96 -9.37 15.79
N GLU A 61 -26.01 -8.54 16.84
CA GLU A 61 -26.23 -8.98 18.24
C GLU A 61 -27.72 -9.19 18.56
N LEU A 62 -28.66 -8.80 17.70
CA LEU A 62 -30.10 -8.96 17.89
C LEU A 62 -30.70 -10.20 17.18
N GLU A 63 -29.88 -10.95 16.43
CA GLU A 63 -30.27 -12.22 15.78
C GLU A 63 -29.81 -13.47 16.57
N GLU A 64 -29.22 -13.29 17.76
CA GLU A 64 -28.98 -14.34 18.79
C GLU A 64 -30.00 -14.25 19.93
#